data_AF-A0A101K5R8-F1
#
_entry.id   AF-A0A101K5R8-F1
#
_cell.length_a   1.000
_cell.length_b   1.000
_cell.length_c   1.000
_cell.angle_alpha   90.00
_cell.angle_beta   90.00
_cell.angle_gamma   90.00
#
_symmetry.space_group_name_H-M   'P 1'
#
loop_
_entity.id
_entity.type
_entity.pdbx_description
1 polymer ?
#
loop_
_entity_poly.entity_id
_entity_poly.type
_entity_poly.pdbx_seq_one_letter_code
_entity_poly.pdbx_strand_id
1 'polypeptide(L)'
;MIGAIIGDVIGSFYEGKIKKAKSKNFELFTPYSICTDDTIMTIAVGQALVNTYQEKEILIIQKELIKEMQKFGQIYPYSRYGKQFSHWLREENPKPYNSFGNGSGMRVSSVAWLYDNLEDVNKYAEITASVSHNHPEGIKGACAIASAIYLASQKKSKNEIKNILKKSLSIF
;
A
#
# COMPACT_ATOMS: atom_id res chain seq x y z
N MET A 1 6.38 4.52 7.88
CA MET A 1 6.08 5.07 6.54
C MET A 1 7.30 5.64 5.82
N ILE A 2 8.17 6.43 6.46
CA ILE A 2 9.34 7.08 5.82
C ILE A 2 10.20 6.11 4.99
N GLY A 3 10.49 4.91 5.50
CA GLY A 3 11.26 3.91 4.75
C GLY A 3 10.61 3.46 3.44
N ALA A 4 9.27 3.42 3.37
CA ALA A 4 8.55 3.10 2.12
C ALA A 4 8.68 4.25 1.12
N ILE A 5 8.56 5.50 1.58
CA ILE A 5 8.72 6.71 0.75
C ILE A 5 10.15 6.81 0.21
N ILE A 6 11.15 6.59 1.06
CA ILE A 6 12.56 6.55 0.64
C ILE A 6 12.77 5.45 -0.40
N GLY A 7 12.21 4.25 -0.16
CA GLY A 7 12.30 3.12 -1.09
C GLY A 7 11.70 3.43 -2.46
N ASP A 8 10.53 4.06 -2.50
CA ASP A 8 9.87 4.54 -3.72
C ASP A 8 10.76 5.57 -4.45
N VAL A 9 11.15 6.65 -3.78
CA VAL A 9 11.96 7.72 -4.38
C VAL A 9 13.26 7.18 -4.98
N ILE A 10 13.98 6.32 -4.25
CA ILE A 10 15.20 5.67 -4.73
C ILE A 10 14.89 4.74 -5.91
N GLY A 11 13.85 3.91 -5.78
CA GLY A 11 13.47 2.90 -6.77
C GLY A 11 12.95 3.47 -8.08
N SER A 12 12.31 4.64 -8.06
CA SER A 12 11.69 5.31 -9.21
C SER A 12 12.63 5.50 -10.39
N PHE A 13 13.92 5.74 -10.12
CA PHE A 13 14.95 5.92 -11.15
C PHE A 13 15.38 4.60 -11.80
N TYR A 14 15.24 3.49 -11.08
CA TYR A 14 15.65 2.15 -11.51
C TYR A 14 14.50 1.28 -12.03
N GLU A 15 13.29 1.84 -12.05
CA GLU A 15 12.10 1.18 -12.55
C GLU A 15 12.10 1.12 -14.10
N GLY A 16 11.78 -0.04 -14.66
CA GLY A 16 11.62 -0.23 -16.10
C GLY A 16 12.86 -0.79 -16.84
N LYS A 17 12.99 -0.44 -18.12
CA LYS A 17 13.95 -1.10 -19.04
C LYS A 17 15.28 -0.36 -19.22
N ILE A 18 15.37 0.90 -18.81
CA ILE A 18 16.50 1.77 -19.21
C ILE A 18 17.71 1.61 -18.28
N LYS A 19 17.51 1.56 -16.96
CA LYS A 19 18.60 1.43 -16.00
C LYS A 19 18.17 0.55 -14.82
N LYS A 20 18.75 -0.64 -14.71
CA LYS A 20 18.50 -1.55 -13.58
C LYS A 20 19.65 -1.47 -12.59
N ALA A 21 19.35 -1.48 -11.30
CA ALA A 21 20.36 -1.71 -10.27
C ALA A 21 20.87 -3.16 -10.40
N LYS A 22 22.05 -3.33 -11.02
CA LYS A 22 22.66 -4.66 -11.26
C LYS A 22 23.41 -5.22 -10.05
N SER A 23 23.63 -4.39 -9.02
CA SER A 23 24.32 -4.77 -7.79
C SER A 23 23.76 -3.95 -6.62
N LYS A 24 24.21 -4.24 -5.38
CA LYS A 24 23.90 -3.42 -4.20
C LYS A 24 24.65 -2.08 -4.16
N ASN A 25 25.63 -1.88 -5.06
CA ASN A 25 26.34 -0.63 -5.22
C ASN A 25 25.68 0.19 -6.33
N PHE A 26 24.76 1.06 -5.95
CA PHE A 26 24.06 1.99 -6.84
C PHE A 26 23.82 3.31 -6.11
N GLU A 27 23.62 4.38 -6.88
CA GLU A 27 23.35 5.71 -6.35
C GLU A 27 21.93 5.75 -5.77
N LEU A 28 21.80 6.08 -4.48
CA LEU A 28 20.50 6.06 -3.82
C LEU A 28 19.60 7.19 -4.34
N PHE A 29 20.09 8.42 -4.33
CA PHE A 29 19.33 9.59 -4.77
C PHE A 29 19.99 10.19 -5.99
N THR A 30 19.22 10.30 -7.07
CA THR A 30 19.65 10.94 -8.31
C THR A 30 18.81 12.20 -8.53
N PRO A 31 19.25 13.15 -9.38
CA PRO A 31 18.42 14.29 -9.77
C PRO A 31 17.08 13.92 -10.44
N TYR A 32 16.91 12.66 -10.83
CA TYR A 32 15.70 12.12 -11.47
C TYR A 32 14.86 11.25 -10.52
N SER A 33 15.28 11.10 -9.27
CA SER A 33 14.52 10.38 -8.25
C SER A 33 13.28 11.19 -7.87
N ILE A 34 12.10 10.58 -8.02
CA ILE A 34 10.80 11.21 -7.75
C ILE A 34 9.94 10.26 -6.93
N CYS A 35 8.94 10.77 -6.20
CA CYS A 35 7.90 9.91 -5.64
C CYS A 35 6.93 9.46 -6.74
N THR A 36 6.38 8.27 -6.60
CA THR A 36 5.37 7.70 -7.51
C THR A 36 4.03 7.50 -6.80
N ASP A 37 3.13 6.78 -7.46
CA ASP A 37 1.87 6.33 -6.93
C ASP A 37 2.00 5.57 -5.61
N ASP A 38 3.10 4.85 -5.36
CA ASP A 38 3.41 4.20 -4.09
C ASP A 38 3.34 5.19 -2.92
N THR A 39 4.10 6.29 -2.99
CA THR A 39 4.12 7.32 -1.95
C THR A 39 2.79 8.07 -1.89
N ILE A 40 2.26 8.50 -3.04
CA ILE A 40 1.03 9.31 -3.08
C ILE A 40 -0.14 8.53 -2.48
N MET A 41 -0.28 7.24 -2.83
CA MET A 41 -1.33 6.38 -2.30
C MET A 41 -1.08 5.95 -0.84
N THR A 42 0.18 5.79 -0.43
CA THR A 42 0.51 5.57 0.99
C THR A 42 0.02 6.73 1.86
N ILE A 43 0.24 7.97 1.42
CA ILE A 43 -0.22 9.17 2.14
C ILE A 43 -1.74 9.24 2.13
N ALA A 44 -2.38 9.03 0.98
CA ALA A 44 -3.84 9.06 0.86
C ALA A 44 -4.54 8.03 1.77
N VAL A 45 -4.04 6.79 1.81
CA VAL A 45 -4.55 5.74 2.70
C VAL A 45 -4.32 6.11 4.16
N GLY A 46 -3.13 6.63 4.51
CA GLY A 46 -2.87 7.14 5.86
C GLY A 46 -3.84 8.25 6.28
N GLN A 47 -4.11 9.20 5.40
CA GLN A 47 -5.04 10.31 5.66
C GLN A 47 -6.47 9.80 5.89
N ALA A 48 -6.96 8.90 5.04
CA ALA A 48 -8.29 8.31 5.20
C ALA A 48 -8.43 7.58 6.55
N LEU A 49 -7.43 6.76 6.92
CA LEU A 49 -7.47 6.02 8.18
C LEU A 49 -7.40 6.92 9.42
N VAL A 50 -6.67 8.05 9.34
CA VAL A 50 -6.69 9.08 10.39
C VAL A 50 -8.06 9.74 10.48
N ASN A 51 -8.67 10.09 9.34
CA ASN A 51 -10.00 10.71 9.30
C ASN A 51 -11.10 9.79 9.86
N THR A 52 -10.94 8.48 9.71
CA THR A 52 -11.89 7.48 10.21
C THR A 52 -11.36 6.70 11.41
N TYR A 53 -10.44 7.28 12.19
CA TYR A 53 -9.91 6.61 13.37
C TYR A 53 -11.05 6.30 14.35
N GLN A 54 -11.12 5.06 14.83
CA GLN A 54 -12.21 4.52 15.67
C GLN A 54 -13.57 4.30 14.99
N GLU A 55 -13.73 4.64 13.71
CA GLU A 55 -14.92 4.25 12.95
C GLU A 55 -15.00 2.73 12.85
N LYS A 56 -16.21 2.18 12.98
CA LYS A 56 -16.47 0.73 12.92
C LYS A 56 -17.23 0.34 11.67
N GLU A 57 -17.95 1.27 11.05
CA GLU A 57 -18.71 1.01 9.83
C GLU A 57 -17.76 0.96 8.62
N ILE A 58 -17.56 -0.25 8.09
CA ILE A 58 -16.65 -0.50 6.96
C ILE A 58 -17.01 0.36 5.74
N LEU A 59 -18.29 0.58 5.47
CA LEU A 59 -18.74 1.38 4.33
C LEU A 59 -18.31 2.85 4.46
N ILE A 60 -18.28 3.40 5.67
CA ILE A 60 -17.80 4.78 5.91
C ILE A 60 -16.29 4.84 5.68
N ILE A 61 -15.54 3.87 6.20
CA ILE A 61 -14.09 3.78 6.00
C ILE A 61 -13.74 3.66 4.52
N GLN A 62 -14.45 2.79 3.78
CA GLN A 62 -14.23 2.60 2.34
C GLN A 62 -14.56 3.86 1.54
N LYS A 63 -15.62 4.59 1.89
CA LYS A 63 -15.95 5.87 1.24
C LYS A 63 -14.84 6.91 1.44
N GLU A 64 -14.31 7.03 2.66
CA GLU A 64 -13.23 7.98 2.93
C GLU A 64 -11.91 7.57 2.24
N LEU A 65 -11.62 6.27 2.18
CA LEU A 65 -10.49 5.72 1.40
C LEU A 65 -10.59 6.11 -0.08
N ILE A 66 -11.75 5.89 -0.69
CA ILE A 66 -11.98 6.24 -2.10
C ILE A 66 -11.77 7.73 -2.31
N LYS A 67 -12.42 8.56 -1.48
CA LYS A 67 -12.36 10.02 -1.55
C LYS A 67 -10.92 10.54 -1.45
N GLU A 68 -10.15 10.14 -0.43
CA GLU A 68 -8.77 10.64 -0.28
C GLU A 68 -7.86 10.09 -1.39
N MET A 69 -8.01 8.82 -1.80
CA MET A 69 -7.21 8.27 -2.91
C MET A 69 -7.49 9.00 -4.22
N GLN A 70 -8.74 9.29 -4.57
CA GLN A 70 -9.08 10.05 -5.76
C GLN A 70 -8.60 11.51 -5.67
N LYS A 71 -8.78 12.17 -4.52
CA LYS A 71 -8.29 13.53 -4.28
C LYS A 71 -6.78 13.65 -4.50
N PHE A 72 -6.00 12.77 -3.89
CA PHE A 72 -4.54 12.76 -4.08
C PHE A 72 -4.16 12.37 -5.51
N GLY A 73 -4.88 11.43 -6.13
CA GLY A 73 -4.69 11.08 -7.54
C GLY A 73 -4.96 12.24 -8.52
N GLN A 74 -5.92 13.11 -8.19
CA GLN A 74 -6.23 14.31 -8.97
C GLN A 74 -5.18 15.42 -8.77
N ILE A 75 -4.64 15.58 -7.55
CA ILE A 75 -3.56 16.53 -7.26
C ILE A 75 -2.26 16.10 -7.98
N TYR A 76 -2.00 14.79 -8.06
CA TYR A 76 -0.77 14.23 -8.63
C TYR A 76 -1.04 13.26 -9.81
N PRO A 77 -1.63 13.71 -10.93
CA PRO A 77 -2.17 12.83 -11.97
C PRO A 77 -1.10 12.07 -12.78
N TYR A 78 0.17 12.49 -12.72
CA TYR A 78 1.28 11.95 -13.51
C TYR A 78 2.26 11.08 -12.71
N SER A 79 1.80 10.48 -11.61
CA SER A 79 2.62 9.70 -10.67
C SER A 79 2.76 8.21 -11.04
N ARG A 80 2.76 7.86 -12.34
CA ARG A 80 2.98 6.47 -12.83
C ARG A 80 1.93 5.41 -12.47
N TYR A 81 0.72 5.83 -12.13
CA TYR A 81 -0.41 4.91 -11.91
C TYR A 81 -0.58 3.89 -13.05
N GLY A 82 -0.80 2.63 -12.68
CA GLY A 82 -1.16 1.58 -13.64
C GLY A 82 -2.47 1.90 -14.38
N LYS A 83 -2.55 1.54 -15.66
CA LYS A 83 -3.65 1.93 -16.58
C LYS A 83 -5.05 1.82 -15.97
N GLN A 84 -5.41 0.66 -15.42
CA GLN A 84 -6.73 0.43 -14.83
C GLN A 84 -6.95 1.28 -13.57
N PHE A 85 -5.93 1.43 -12.73
CA PHE A 85 -6.00 2.25 -11.53
C PHE A 85 -6.17 3.73 -11.87
N SER A 86 -5.51 4.23 -12.93
CA SER A 86 -5.72 5.58 -13.43
C SER A 86 -7.15 5.83 -13.90
N HIS A 87 -7.87 4.81 -14.38
CA HIS A 87 -9.30 4.93 -14.68
C HIS A 87 -10.12 5.00 -13.40
N TRP A 88 -9.88 4.08 -12.46
CA TRP A 88 -10.52 4.04 -11.14
C TRP A 88 -10.40 5.39 -10.38
N LEU A 89 -9.24 6.05 -10.46
CA LEU A 89 -9.03 7.36 -9.80
C LEU A 89 -9.91 8.50 -10.34
N ARG A 90 -10.51 8.34 -11.53
CA ARG A 90 -11.32 9.36 -12.22
C ARG A 90 -12.79 8.98 -12.36
N GLU A 91 -13.17 7.76 -11.94
CA GLU A 91 -14.56 7.32 -11.97
C GLU A 91 -15.37 8.03 -10.88
N GLU A 92 -16.60 8.41 -11.19
CA GLU A 92 -17.50 9.04 -10.22
C GLU A 92 -17.89 8.07 -9.09
N ASN A 93 -18.10 6.80 -9.43
CA ASN A 93 -18.49 5.74 -8.51
C ASN A 93 -17.58 4.52 -8.71
N PRO A 94 -16.30 4.61 -8.30
CA PRO A 94 -15.31 3.60 -8.64
C PRO A 94 -15.61 2.27 -7.95
N LYS A 95 -15.47 1.17 -8.69
CA LYS A 95 -15.62 -0.19 -8.17
C LYS A 95 -14.30 -0.94 -8.20
N PRO A 96 -14.02 -1.85 -7.25
CA PRO A 96 -12.85 -2.70 -7.35
C PRO A 96 -12.96 -3.60 -8.59
N TYR A 97 -11.82 -3.85 -9.23
CA TYR A 97 -11.77 -4.42 -10.59
C TYR A 97 -10.96 -5.72 -10.67
N ASN A 98 -11.01 -6.52 -9.60
CA ASN A 98 -10.38 -7.85 -9.48
C ASN A 98 -8.88 -7.88 -9.81
N SER A 99 -8.17 -6.81 -9.48
CA SER A 99 -6.72 -6.72 -9.67
C SER A 99 -5.97 -7.59 -8.66
N PHE A 100 -5.04 -8.40 -9.16
CA PHE A 100 -4.05 -9.16 -8.38
C PHE A 100 -2.66 -8.50 -8.36
N GLY A 101 -2.55 -7.26 -8.85
CA GLY A 101 -1.32 -6.48 -8.80
C GLY A 101 -0.92 -6.09 -7.39
N ASN A 102 0.31 -5.58 -7.24
CA ASN A 102 0.88 -5.16 -5.96
C ASN A 102 0.33 -3.81 -5.43
N GLY A 103 -0.54 -3.13 -6.18
CA GLY A 103 -1.00 -1.77 -5.90
C GLY A 103 -1.74 -1.61 -4.56
N SER A 104 -2.37 -2.68 -4.06
CA SER A 104 -2.92 -2.72 -2.69
C SER A 104 -1.82 -2.77 -1.62
N GLY A 105 -0.78 -3.55 -1.87
CA GLY A 105 0.33 -3.77 -0.94
C GLY A 105 1.30 -2.59 -0.83
N MET A 106 1.59 -1.90 -1.93
CA MET A 106 2.54 -0.78 -1.92
C MET A 106 2.09 0.39 -1.03
N ARG A 107 0.78 0.56 -0.83
CA ARG A 107 0.18 1.67 -0.09
C ARG A 107 -0.28 1.35 1.33
N VAL A 108 -0.08 0.11 1.79
CA VAL A 108 -0.70 -0.40 3.05
C VAL A 108 0.07 0.00 4.31
N SER A 109 1.25 0.63 4.17
CA SER A 109 2.21 0.75 5.27
C SER A 109 1.70 1.52 6.49
N SER A 110 0.73 2.44 6.32
CA SER A 110 0.11 3.21 7.41
C SER A 110 -0.70 2.35 8.38
N VAL A 111 -1.30 1.25 7.90
CA VAL A 111 -2.11 0.34 8.72
C VAL A 111 -1.32 -0.18 9.92
N ALA A 112 -0.08 -0.62 9.69
CA ALA A 112 0.78 -1.20 10.72
C ALA A 112 1.25 -0.19 11.78
N TRP A 113 1.05 1.11 11.57
CA TRP A 113 1.37 2.17 12.53
C TRP A 113 0.16 2.63 13.33
N LEU A 114 -1.06 2.40 12.82
CA LEU A 114 -2.28 2.89 13.44
C LEU A 114 -2.95 1.85 14.35
N TYR A 115 -2.65 0.56 14.16
CA TYR A 115 -3.28 -0.54 14.88
C TYR A 115 -2.24 -1.39 15.63
N ASP A 116 -2.61 -1.80 16.85
CA ASP A 116 -1.69 -2.36 17.84
C ASP A 116 -1.75 -3.89 17.96
N ASN A 117 -2.53 -4.57 17.12
CA ASN A 117 -2.62 -6.02 17.11
C ASN A 117 -2.76 -6.57 15.69
N LEU A 118 -2.37 -7.84 15.52
CA LEU A 118 -2.30 -8.47 14.21
C LEU A 118 -3.69 -8.67 13.57
N GLU A 119 -4.74 -8.83 14.36
CA GLU A 119 -6.11 -9.00 13.87
C GLU A 119 -6.59 -7.70 13.21
N ASP A 120 -6.48 -6.58 13.90
CA ASP A 120 -6.83 -5.26 13.36
C ASP A 120 -5.92 -4.89 12.17
N VAL A 121 -4.61 -5.15 12.26
CA VAL A 121 -3.70 -4.91 11.13
C VAL A 121 -4.14 -5.64 9.87
N ASN A 122 -4.55 -6.91 9.98
CA ASN A 122 -5.06 -7.65 8.81
C ASN A 122 -6.43 -7.14 8.35
N LYS A 123 -7.36 -6.89 9.29
CA LYS A 123 -8.69 -6.36 8.99
C LYS A 123 -8.61 -5.05 8.21
N TYR A 124 -7.82 -4.09 8.70
CA TYR A 124 -7.70 -2.79 8.03
C TYR A 124 -6.86 -2.86 6.76
N ALA A 125 -5.87 -3.76 6.66
CA ALA A 125 -5.19 -4.03 5.41
C ALA A 125 -6.16 -4.55 4.33
N GLU A 126 -7.05 -5.48 4.69
CA GLU A 126 -8.10 -5.98 3.80
C GLU A 126 -9.07 -4.86 3.36
N ILE A 127 -9.55 -4.05 4.31
CA ILE A 127 -10.42 -2.91 4.01
C ILE A 127 -9.75 -1.96 3.00
N THR A 128 -8.48 -1.58 3.21
CA THR A 128 -7.74 -0.67 2.30
C THR A 128 -7.43 -1.28 0.93
N ALA A 129 -7.29 -2.60 0.84
CA ALA A 129 -7.10 -3.30 -0.43
C ALA A 129 -8.42 -3.37 -1.22
N SER A 130 -9.51 -3.74 -0.54
CA SER A 130 -10.81 -4.09 -1.14
C SER A 130 -11.47 -2.97 -1.95
N VAL A 131 -11.13 -1.69 -1.71
CA VAL A 131 -11.68 -0.56 -2.47
C VAL A 131 -11.24 -0.54 -3.95
N SER A 132 -10.11 -1.17 -4.29
CA SER A 132 -9.64 -1.26 -5.69
C SER A 132 -9.12 -2.63 -6.12
N HIS A 133 -8.58 -3.44 -5.19
CA HIS A 133 -8.07 -4.79 -5.43
C HIS A 133 -8.88 -5.79 -4.58
N ASN A 134 -9.99 -6.30 -5.13
CA ASN A 134 -10.81 -7.32 -4.47
C ASN A 134 -10.44 -8.77 -4.86
N HIS A 135 -9.34 -8.97 -5.58
CA HIS A 135 -8.82 -10.33 -5.82
C HIS A 135 -8.18 -10.87 -4.52
N PRO A 136 -8.40 -12.14 -4.13
CA PRO A 136 -7.84 -12.71 -2.90
C PRO A 136 -6.33 -12.53 -2.77
N GLU A 137 -5.55 -12.78 -3.83
CA GLU A 137 -4.09 -12.56 -3.82
C GLU A 137 -3.68 -11.08 -3.62
N GLY A 138 -4.47 -10.13 -4.12
CA GLY A 138 -4.21 -8.70 -3.89
C GLY A 138 -4.45 -8.29 -2.44
N ILE A 139 -5.49 -8.83 -1.81
CA ILE A 139 -5.79 -8.64 -0.38
C ILE A 139 -4.71 -9.32 0.46
N LYS A 140 -4.40 -10.59 0.16
CA LYS A 140 -3.38 -11.39 0.85
C LYS A 140 -2.01 -10.71 0.83
N GLY A 141 -1.62 -10.13 -0.31
CA GLY A 141 -0.39 -9.34 -0.42
C GLY A 141 -0.37 -8.12 0.49
N ALA A 142 -1.47 -7.37 0.58
CA ALA A 142 -1.59 -6.22 1.47
C ALA A 142 -1.52 -6.62 2.95
N CYS A 143 -2.29 -7.65 3.35
CA CYS A 143 -2.25 -8.22 4.69
C CYS A 143 -0.85 -8.72 5.08
N ALA A 144 -0.15 -9.38 4.15
CA ALA A 144 1.21 -9.86 4.36
C ALA A 144 2.20 -8.73 4.64
N ILE A 145 2.15 -7.66 3.84
CA ILE A 145 3.04 -6.50 3.98
C ILE A 145 2.74 -5.76 5.27
N ALA A 146 1.47 -5.46 5.57
CA ALA A 146 1.07 -4.78 6.80
C ALA A 146 1.48 -5.58 8.04
N SER A 147 1.20 -6.88 8.06
CA SER A 147 1.61 -7.79 9.12
C SER A 147 3.13 -7.84 9.29
N ALA A 148 3.89 -7.88 8.19
CA ALA A 148 5.36 -7.88 8.24
C ALA A 148 5.90 -6.60 8.88
N ILE A 149 5.34 -5.43 8.53
CA ILE A 149 5.73 -4.14 9.11
C ILE A 149 5.42 -4.11 10.60
N TYR A 150 4.22 -4.55 11.02
CA TYR A 150 3.83 -4.62 12.42
C TYR A 150 4.75 -5.56 13.22
N LEU A 151 5.00 -6.78 12.73
CA LEU A 151 5.87 -7.73 13.43
C LEU A 151 7.32 -7.21 13.52
N ALA A 152 7.81 -6.54 12.48
CA ALA A 152 9.12 -5.90 12.50
C ALA A 152 9.19 -4.76 13.54
N SER A 153 8.12 -3.96 13.70
CA SER A 153 8.06 -2.93 14.75
C SER A 153 8.06 -3.54 16.16
N GLN A 154 7.51 -4.75 16.32
CA GLN A 154 7.62 -5.58 17.52
C GLN A 154 8.97 -6.30 17.69
N LYS A 155 10.00 -5.92 16.91
CA LYS A 155 11.36 -6.48 16.94
C LYS A 155 11.43 -7.99 16.66
N LYS A 156 10.44 -8.55 15.96
CA LYS A 156 10.49 -9.96 15.52
C LYS A 156 11.59 -10.18 14.51
N SER A 157 12.30 -11.29 14.65
CA SER A 157 13.31 -11.71 13.68
C SER A 157 12.70 -12.05 12.33
N LYS A 158 13.51 -12.01 11.27
CA LYS A 158 13.08 -12.41 9.92
C LYS A 158 12.46 -13.82 9.89
N ASN A 159 12.98 -14.75 10.69
CA ASN A 159 12.46 -16.12 10.76
C ASN A 159 11.11 -16.19 11.49
N GLU A 160 10.94 -15.44 12.59
CA GLU A 160 9.64 -15.33 13.27
C GLU A 160 8.59 -14.72 12.34
N ILE A 161 8.90 -13.60 11.67
CA ILE A 161 7.99 -12.95 10.72
C ILE A 161 7.55 -13.95 9.64
N LYS A 162 8.51 -14.64 9.00
CA LYS A 162 8.22 -15.65 7.98
C LYS A 162 7.29 -16.75 8.49
N ASN A 163 7.52 -17.25 9.69
CA ASN A 163 6.73 -18.35 10.27
C ASN A 163 5.30 -17.89 10.63
N ILE A 164 5.17 -16.70 11.21
CA ILE A 164 3.86 -16.11 11.56
C ILE A 164 3.04 -15.88 10.29
N LEU A 165 3.63 -15.23 9.27
CA LEU A 165 2.94 -14.96 8.00
C LEU A 165 2.50 -16.25 7.29
N LYS A 166 3.33 -17.30 7.29
CA LYS A 166 2.94 -18.59 6.71
C LYS A 166 1.72 -19.21 7.39
N LYS A 167 1.58 -19.04 8.70
CA LYS A 167 0.47 -19.58 9.49
C LYS A 167 -0.79 -18.72 9.40
N SER A 168 -0.66 -17.40 9.37
CA SER A 168 -1.81 -16.48 9.32
C SER A 168 -2.40 -16.37 7.92
N LEU A 169 -1.56 -16.46 6.87
CA LEU A 169 -2.01 -16.29 5.48
C LEU A 169 -2.41 -17.60 4.80
N SER A 170 -2.26 -18.76 5.45
CA SER A 170 -2.75 -20.05 4.94
C SER A 170 -4.28 -20.19 5.01
N ILE A 171 -4.96 -19.17 5.55
CA ILE A 171 -6.42 -19.11 5.74
C ILE A 171 -7.10 -18.34 4.60
N PHE A 172 -6.33 -17.63 3.77
CA PHE A 172 -6.76 -17.02 2.49
C PHE A 172 -6.45 -17.94 1.32
#